data_AF-A0A376JTH9-F1
#
_entry.id   AF-A0A376JTH9-F1
#
_cell.length_a   1.000
_cell.length_b   1.000
_cell.length_c   1.000
_cell.angle_alpha   90.00
_cell.angle_beta   90.00
_cell.angle_gamma   90.00
#
_symmetry.space_group_name_H-M   'P 1'
#
loop_
_entity.id
_entity.type
_entity.pdbx_description
1 polymer ?
#
loop_
_entity_poly.entity_id
_entity_poly.type
_entity_poly.pdbx_seq_one_letter_code
_entity_poly.pdbx_strand_id
1 'polypeptide(L)'
;MLLVALVVNPLLVWWKIRRNPFPLVLLCLRESGVYAFFTRSSAANIPVNMALCEKLNLDRDTYSVSIPLGATINMAGAAITITVLTLAAVNTLGIPVDLPTALLLSVVASLCACGASGVAGGSLLLIPLACNMFGISNDIAMQVVAVGFIIGVLQDSCETALNSSTDVLFTAAACQAEDDRLANSALRN
;
A
#
# COMPACT_ATOMS: atom_id res chain seq x y z
N MET A 1 9.25 -2.32 1.83
CA MET A 1 8.54 -1.17 1.21
C MET A 1 9.27 -0.59 0.02
N LEU A 2 10.55 -0.18 0.11
CA LEU A 2 11.29 0.37 -1.05
C LEU A 2 11.30 -0.55 -2.27
N LEU A 3 11.50 -1.86 -2.08
CA LEU A 3 11.42 -2.83 -3.17
C LEU A 3 10.04 -2.81 -3.85
N VAL A 4 8.96 -2.65 -3.10
CA VAL A 4 7.61 -2.55 -3.67
C VAL A 4 7.45 -1.23 -4.43
N ALA A 5 7.88 -0.12 -3.83
CA ALA A 5 7.80 1.22 -4.43
C ALA A 5 8.61 1.38 -5.72
N LEU A 6 9.82 0.80 -5.77
CA LEU A 6 10.83 1.08 -6.81
C LEU A 6 11.07 -0.11 -7.76
N VAL A 7 10.49 -1.27 -7.49
CA VAL A 7 10.63 -2.45 -8.36
C VAL A 7 9.25 -3.01 -8.71
N VAL A 8 8.47 -3.46 -7.73
CA VAL A 8 7.18 -4.14 -8.00
C VAL A 8 6.18 -3.21 -8.66
N ASN A 9 5.92 -2.03 -8.08
CA ASN A 9 4.94 -1.09 -8.62
C ASN A 9 5.34 -0.56 -10.01
N PRO A 10 6.61 -0.15 -10.26
CA PRO A 10 7.05 0.20 -11.60
C PRO A 10 6.86 -0.94 -12.61
N LEU A 11 7.17 -2.20 -12.24
CA LEU A 11 6.97 -3.34 -13.13
C LEU A 11 5.48 -3.55 -13.48
N LEU A 12 4.58 -3.43 -12.50
CA LEU A 12 3.13 -3.53 -12.72
C LEU A 12 2.62 -2.41 -13.64
N VAL A 13 3.06 -1.17 -13.39
CA VAL A 13 2.70 -0.02 -14.21
C VAL A 13 3.24 -0.19 -15.62
N TRP A 14 4.53 -0.52 -15.78
CA TRP A 14 5.15 -0.80 -17.08
C TRP A 14 4.41 -1.89 -17.84
N TRP A 15 3.98 -2.96 -17.17
CA TRP A 15 3.21 -4.02 -17.81
C TRP A 15 1.88 -3.51 -18.39
N LYS A 16 1.25 -2.52 -17.75
CA LYS A 16 0.00 -1.90 -18.20
C LYS A 16 0.18 -0.82 -19.26
N ILE A 17 1.05 0.17 -19.02
CA ILE A 17 1.21 1.32 -19.93
C ILE A 17 2.26 1.08 -21.04
N ARG A 18 3.04 -0.01 -20.95
CA ARG A 18 4.08 -0.41 -21.93
C ARG A 18 5.14 0.66 -22.24
N ARG A 19 5.30 1.65 -21.36
CA ARG A 19 6.28 2.74 -21.41
C ARG A 19 7.00 2.89 -20.07
N ASN A 20 8.06 3.70 -20.05
CA ASN A 20 8.85 3.93 -18.83
C ASN A 20 7.96 4.44 -17.68
N PRO A 21 7.79 3.67 -16.58
CA PRO A 21 6.90 4.01 -15.47
C PRO A 21 7.54 5.00 -14.48
N PHE A 22 8.87 5.11 -14.45
CA PHE A 22 9.58 5.84 -13.40
C PHE A 22 9.23 7.33 -13.29
N PRO A 23 9.00 8.08 -14.38
CA PRO A 23 8.55 9.47 -14.27
C PRO A 23 7.25 9.61 -13.47
N LEU A 24 6.29 8.71 -13.69
CA LEU A 24 5.02 8.69 -12.96
C LEU A 24 5.23 8.24 -11.51
N VAL A 25 6.00 7.17 -11.29
CA VAL A 25 6.29 6.65 -9.94
C VAL A 25 6.95 7.71 -9.07
N LEU A 26 7.99 8.38 -9.57
CA LEU A 26 8.71 9.41 -8.81
C LEU A 26 7.85 10.64 -8.57
N LEU A 27 6.98 11.01 -9.52
CA LEU A 27 6.01 12.08 -9.32
C LEU A 27 5.02 11.73 -8.21
N CYS A 28 4.43 10.53 -8.22
CA CYS A 28 3.50 10.08 -7.19
C CYS A 28 4.18 9.98 -5.80
N LEU A 29 5.41 9.47 -5.73
CA LEU A 29 6.16 9.44 -4.48
C LEU A 29 6.45 10.85 -3.95
N ARG A 30 6.76 11.80 -4.82
CA ARG A 30 7.07 13.19 -4.44
C ARG A 30 5.82 13.96 -4.00
N GLU A 31 4.77 13.96 -4.82
CA GLU A 31 3.61 14.84 -4.65
C GLU A 31 2.55 14.25 -3.71
N SER A 32 2.44 12.92 -3.62
CA SER A 32 1.51 12.24 -2.70
C SER A 32 2.26 11.62 -1.53
N GLY A 33 3.30 10.83 -1.83
CA GLY A 33 4.04 10.06 -0.82
C GLY A 33 4.67 10.92 0.27
N VAL A 34 5.24 12.09 -0.07
CA VAL A 34 5.83 13.01 0.92
C VAL A 34 4.79 13.56 1.89
N TYR A 35 3.61 13.98 1.39
CA TYR A 35 2.55 14.48 2.27
C TYR A 35 2.01 13.36 3.17
N ALA A 36 1.71 12.20 2.58
CA ALA A 36 1.29 11.01 3.31
C ALA A 36 2.29 10.55 4.37
N PHE A 37 3.60 10.68 4.09
CA PHE A 37 4.65 10.38 5.05
C PHE A 37 4.53 11.23 6.32
N PHE A 38 4.33 12.54 6.17
CA PHE A 38 4.24 13.42 7.33
C PHE A 38 2.88 13.39 8.03
N THR A 39 1.80 13.16 7.28
CA THR A 39 0.44 13.08 7.88
C THR A 39 0.17 11.73 8.54
N ARG A 40 0.80 10.64 8.08
CA ARG A 40 0.53 9.27 8.51
C ARG A 40 -0.95 8.87 8.39
N SER A 41 -1.65 9.45 7.41
CA SER A 41 -3.04 9.09 7.12
C SER A 41 -3.34 9.18 5.63
N SER A 42 -3.70 8.04 5.03
CA SER A 42 -4.19 7.98 3.65
C SER A 42 -5.49 8.76 3.49
N ALA A 43 -6.38 8.71 4.50
CA ALA A 43 -7.63 9.44 4.50
C ALA A 43 -7.40 10.97 4.49
N ALA A 44 -6.45 11.48 5.28
CA ALA A 44 -6.08 12.88 5.27
C ALA A 44 -5.42 13.32 3.95
N ASN A 45 -4.84 12.38 3.20
CA ASN A 45 -4.15 12.64 1.94
C ASN A 45 -5.08 12.58 0.70
N ILE A 46 -6.35 12.21 0.86
CA ILE A 46 -7.33 12.16 -0.24
C ILE A 46 -7.36 13.47 -1.05
N PRO A 47 -7.47 14.67 -0.44
CA PRO A 47 -7.51 15.92 -1.21
C PRO A 47 -6.24 16.17 -2.03
N VAL A 48 -5.07 15.79 -1.50
CA VAL A 48 -3.78 15.90 -2.21
C VAL A 48 -3.77 14.98 -3.43
N ASN A 49 -4.24 13.74 -3.27
CA ASN A 49 -4.32 12.78 -4.35
C ASN A 49 -5.32 13.21 -5.45
N MET A 50 -6.49 13.74 -5.06
CA MET A 50 -7.49 14.25 -5.99
C MET A 50 -6.93 15.41 -6.84
N ALA A 51 -6.24 16.36 -6.21
CA ALA A 51 -5.60 17.49 -6.91
C ALA A 51 -4.46 17.01 -7.83
N LEU A 52 -3.71 15.99 -7.44
CA LEU A 52 -2.66 15.40 -8.28
C LEU A 52 -3.25 14.69 -9.50
N CYS A 53 -4.36 13.96 -9.36
CA CYS A 53 -5.08 13.36 -10.48
C CYS A 53 -5.60 14.42 -11.47
N GLU A 54 -6.14 15.53 -10.96
CA GLU A 54 -6.58 16.66 -11.79
C GLU A 54 -5.40 17.30 -12.55
N LYS A 55 -4.25 17.51 -11.88
CA LYS A 55 -3.00 18.01 -12.49
C LYS A 55 -2.45 17.08 -13.56
N LEU A 56 -2.71 15.77 -13.44
CA LEU A 56 -2.35 14.75 -14.43
C LEU A 56 -3.37 14.64 -15.58
N ASN A 57 -4.42 15.45 -15.58
CA ASN A 57 -5.50 15.44 -16.56
C ASN A 57 -6.14 14.04 -16.71
N LEU A 58 -6.34 13.35 -15.59
CA LEU A 58 -7.01 12.06 -15.55
C LEU A 58 -8.53 12.21 -15.60
N ASP A 59 -9.22 11.17 -16.05
CA ASP A 59 -10.68 11.13 -16.05
C ASP A 59 -11.27 11.24 -14.63
N ARG A 60 -12.15 12.24 -14.44
CA ARG A 60 -12.73 12.58 -13.13
C ARG A 60 -13.67 11.51 -12.62
N ASP A 61 -14.40 10.85 -13.50
CA ASP A 61 -15.33 9.79 -13.10
C ASP A 61 -14.56 8.58 -12.54
N THR A 62 -13.35 8.35 -13.06
CA THR A 62 -12.44 7.32 -12.55
C THR A 62 -11.83 7.72 -11.20
N TYR A 63 -11.11 8.86 -11.13
CA TYR A 63 -10.32 9.18 -9.94
C TYR A 63 -11.17 9.59 -8.72
N SER A 64 -12.38 10.12 -8.94
CA SER A 64 -13.29 10.47 -7.85
C SER A 64 -13.78 9.26 -7.04
N VAL A 65 -13.75 8.08 -7.63
CA VAL A 65 -14.09 6.82 -6.96
C VAL A 65 -12.83 6.06 -6.54
N SER A 66 -11.83 5.95 -7.42
CA SER A 66 -10.65 5.13 -7.15
C SER A 66 -9.79 5.66 -6.00
N ILE A 67 -9.67 6.98 -5.84
CA ILE A 67 -8.84 7.57 -4.78
C ILE A 67 -9.43 7.36 -3.38
N PRO A 68 -10.71 7.70 -3.10
CA PRO A 68 -11.29 7.40 -1.78
C PRO A 68 -11.35 5.91 -1.48
N LEU A 69 -11.63 5.08 -2.49
CA LEU A 69 -11.63 3.63 -2.34
C LEU A 69 -10.22 3.13 -2.00
N GLY A 70 -9.20 3.53 -2.78
CA GLY A 70 -7.80 3.16 -2.57
C GLY A 70 -7.29 3.54 -1.17
N ALA A 71 -7.63 4.73 -0.68
CA ALA A 71 -7.24 5.18 0.65
C ALA A 71 -7.72 4.26 1.80
N THR A 72 -8.68 3.36 1.53
CA THR A 72 -9.17 2.35 2.49
C THR A 72 -8.68 0.94 2.16
N ILE A 73 -8.75 0.50 0.90
CA ILE A 73 -8.49 -0.91 0.55
C ILE A 73 -7.09 -1.17 -0.01
N ASN A 74 -6.41 -0.16 -0.55
CA ASN A 74 -5.09 -0.30 -1.17
C ASN A 74 -3.98 -0.13 -0.11
N MET A 75 -3.82 -1.17 0.71
CA MET A 75 -3.00 -1.14 1.92
C MET A 75 -1.77 -2.05 1.82
N ALA A 76 -1.00 -1.97 0.73
CA ALA A 76 0.18 -2.81 0.53
C ALA A 76 1.27 -2.61 1.60
N GLY A 77 1.45 -1.37 2.06
CA GLY A 77 2.32 -1.03 3.18
C GLY A 77 1.89 -1.72 4.48
N ALA A 78 0.59 -1.71 4.80
CA ALA A 78 0.05 -2.36 5.99
C ALA A 78 0.27 -3.88 5.94
N ALA A 79 0.03 -4.49 4.77
CA ALA A 79 0.28 -5.91 4.56
C ALA A 79 1.75 -6.28 4.83
N ILE A 80 2.69 -5.44 4.36
CA ILE A 80 4.13 -5.59 4.64
C ILE A 80 4.40 -5.46 6.14
N THR A 81 3.84 -4.44 6.80
CA THR A 81 4.05 -4.20 8.23
C THR A 81 3.57 -5.37 9.09
N ILE A 82 2.33 -5.83 8.87
CA ILE A 82 1.74 -6.97 9.58
C ILE A 82 2.65 -8.19 9.40
N THR A 83 2.99 -8.51 8.14
CA THR A 83 3.82 -9.68 7.82
C THR A 83 5.19 -9.61 8.47
N VAL A 84 5.89 -8.47 8.34
CA VAL A 84 7.27 -8.32 8.85
C VAL A 84 7.30 -8.34 10.36
N LEU A 85 6.39 -7.64 11.05
CA LEU A 85 6.36 -7.64 12.51
C LEU A 85 5.96 -9.00 13.09
N THR A 86 5.03 -9.72 12.45
CA THR A 86 4.70 -11.09 12.85
C THR A 86 5.88 -12.04 12.63
N LEU A 87 6.55 -12.00 11.47
CA LEU A 87 7.73 -12.83 11.23
C LEU A 87 8.90 -12.50 12.16
N ALA A 88 9.06 -11.22 12.53
CA ALA A 88 10.05 -10.83 13.53
C ALA A 88 9.73 -11.41 14.92
N ALA A 89 8.46 -11.41 15.33
CA ALA A 89 8.02 -12.01 16.59
C ALA A 89 8.25 -13.53 16.59
N VAL A 90 7.84 -14.21 15.52
CA VAL A 90 8.05 -15.64 15.30
C VAL A 90 9.54 -15.99 15.38
N ASN A 91 10.40 -15.23 14.67
CA ASN A 91 11.84 -15.43 14.71
C ASN A 91 12.41 -15.25 16.12
N THR A 92 11.96 -14.22 16.83
CA THR A 92 12.40 -13.91 18.22
C THR A 92 12.04 -15.03 19.18
N LEU A 93 10.89 -15.70 18.98
CA LEU A 93 10.43 -16.81 19.79
C LEU A 93 11.01 -18.17 19.35
N GLY A 94 11.83 -18.21 18.30
CA GLY A 94 12.40 -19.43 17.76
C GLY A 94 11.37 -20.38 17.14
N ILE A 95 10.21 -19.87 16.73
CA ILE A 95 9.17 -20.67 16.08
C ILE A 95 9.59 -20.94 14.63
N PRO A 96 9.69 -22.20 14.20
CA PRO A 96 10.04 -22.52 12.82
C PRO A 96 8.90 -22.11 11.87
N VAL A 97 9.25 -21.51 10.74
CA VAL A 97 8.31 -21.15 9.68
C VAL A 97 8.76 -21.77 8.38
N ASP A 98 7.90 -22.59 7.79
CA ASP A 98 8.08 -23.10 6.44
C ASP A 98 7.52 -22.11 5.41
N LEU A 99 7.99 -22.26 4.18
CA LEU A 99 7.62 -21.36 3.07
C LEU A 99 6.09 -21.30 2.83
N PRO A 100 5.33 -22.43 2.85
CA PRO A 100 3.87 -22.40 2.74
C PRO A 100 3.19 -21.52 3.79
N THR A 101 3.59 -21.62 5.06
CA THR A 101 2.98 -20.82 6.13
C THR A 101 3.34 -19.34 5.99
N ALA A 102 4.57 -19.01 5.57
CA ALA A 102 4.96 -17.63 5.27
C ALA A 102 4.15 -17.02 4.10
N LEU A 103 3.86 -17.80 3.07
CA LEU A 103 3.00 -17.38 1.96
C LEU A 103 1.54 -17.20 2.42
N LEU A 104 1.03 -18.12 3.24
CA LEU A 104 -0.31 -18.01 3.82
C LEU A 104 -0.43 -16.74 4.68
N LEU A 105 0.55 -16.47 5.55
CA LEU A 105 0.63 -15.22 6.31
C LEU A 105 0.55 -14.00 5.39
N SER A 106 1.30 -13.99 4.28
CA SER A 106 1.32 -12.86 3.35
C SER A 106 -0.06 -12.63 2.70
N VAL A 107 -0.77 -13.71 2.36
CA VAL A 107 -2.15 -13.63 1.82
C VAL A 107 -3.11 -13.11 2.88
N VAL A 108 -3.07 -13.66 4.09
CA VAL A 108 -3.94 -13.24 5.20
C VAL A 108 -3.67 -11.78 5.55
N ALA A 109 -2.41 -11.38 5.70
CA ALA A 109 -2.01 -10.01 5.98
C ALA A 109 -2.51 -9.04 4.89
N SER A 110 -2.45 -9.44 3.62
CA SER A 110 -2.99 -8.63 2.51
C SER A 110 -4.50 -8.45 2.59
N LEU A 111 -5.24 -9.51 2.90
CA LEU A 111 -6.70 -9.44 3.08
C LEU A 111 -7.09 -8.60 4.29
N CYS A 112 -6.40 -8.79 5.41
CA CYS A 112 -6.64 -8.03 6.64
C CYS A 112 -6.28 -6.56 6.47
N ALA A 113 -5.21 -6.25 5.74
CA ALA A 113 -4.81 -4.88 5.45
C ALA A 113 -5.90 -4.06 4.77
N CYS A 114 -6.74 -4.66 3.92
CA CYS A 114 -7.91 -3.99 3.34
C CYS A 114 -8.94 -3.52 4.38
N GLY A 115 -8.94 -4.13 5.57
CA GLY A 115 -9.78 -3.76 6.71
C GLY A 115 -9.09 -2.87 7.73
N ALA A 116 -7.82 -2.48 7.51
CA ALA A 116 -7.13 -1.55 8.38
C ALA A 116 -7.72 -0.14 8.25
N SER A 117 -7.77 0.60 9.35
CA SER A 117 -8.22 2.00 9.31
C SER A 117 -7.20 2.86 8.55
N GLY A 118 -7.66 3.77 7.70
CA GLY A 118 -6.82 4.75 6.98
C GLY A 118 -6.21 5.86 7.85
N VAL A 119 -6.13 5.62 9.16
CA VAL A 119 -5.58 6.52 10.19
C VAL A 119 -4.37 5.85 10.84
N ALA A 120 -3.52 6.68 11.47
CA ALA A 120 -2.26 6.25 12.04
C ALA A 120 -2.40 5.02 12.98
N GLY A 121 -1.53 4.04 12.78
CA GLY A 121 -1.48 2.81 13.59
C GLY A 121 -2.59 1.80 13.33
N GLY A 122 -3.43 1.98 12.30
CA GLY A 122 -4.52 1.06 11.98
C GLY A 122 -4.08 -0.38 11.70
N SER A 123 -2.94 -0.55 11.03
CA SER A 123 -2.37 -1.87 10.68
C SER A 123 -1.79 -2.63 11.87
N LEU A 124 -1.32 -1.93 12.90
CA LEU A 124 -0.75 -2.55 14.10
C LEU A 124 -1.78 -3.40 14.85
N LEU A 125 -3.06 -2.99 14.83
CA LEU A 125 -4.14 -3.72 15.49
C LEU A 125 -4.46 -5.09 14.84
N LEU A 126 -3.92 -5.36 13.64
CA LEU A 126 -4.07 -6.62 12.94
C LEU A 126 -2.92 -7.60 13.20
N ILE A 127 -1.84 -7.15 13.86
CA ILE A 127 -0.71 -8.01 14.23
C ILE A 127 -1.14 -9.16 15.15
N PRO A 128 -2.00 -8.98 16.17
CA PRO A 128 -2.45 -10.10 17.01
C PRO A 128 -3.11 -11.24 16.25
N LEU A 129 -3.91 -10.90 15.22
CA LEU A 129 -4.52 -11.90 14.35
C LEU A 129 -3.46 -12.73 13.60
N ALA A 130 -2.47 -12.07 13.03
CA ALA A 130 -1.37 -12.74 12.33
C ALA A 130 -0.49 -13.56 13.29
N CYS A 131 -0.18 -13.04 14.48
CA CYS A 131 0.55 -13.76 15.53
C CYS A 131 -0.19 -15.02 16.01
N ASN A 132 -1.52 -14.98 16.10
CA ASN A 132 -2.34 -16.12 16.51
C ASN A 132 -2.17 -17.32 15.57
N MET A 133 -1.94 -17.10 14.27
CA MET A 133 -1.67 -18.18 13.30
C MET A 133 -0.45 -19.03 13.65
N PHE A 134 0.49 -18.48 14.43
CA PHE A 134 1.70 -19.15 14.89
C PHE A 134 1.62 -19.60 16.35
N GLY A 135 0.43 -19.53 16.97
CA GLY A 135 0.23 -19.89 18.37
C GLY A 135 0.83 -18.90 19.36
N ILE A 136 1.16 -17.68 18.92
CA ILE A 136 1.66 -16.62 19.81
C ILE A 136 0.49 -16.07 20.62
N SER A 137 0.66 -16.00 21.94
CA SER A 137 -0.37 -15.47 22.84
C SER A 137 -0.64 -13.99 22.60
N ASN A 138 -1.86 -13.53 22.92
CA ASN A 138 -2.22 -12.12 22.80
C ASN A 138 -1.33 -11.22 23.66
N ASP A 139 -0.85 -11.67 24.82
CA ASP A 139 0.05 -10.89 25.67
C ASP A 139 1.37 -10.57 24.96
N ILE A 140 1.95 -11.55 24.27
CA ILE A 140 3.17 -11.35 23.49
C ILE A 140 2.86 -10.52 22.23
N ALA A 141 1.74 -10.81 21.55
CA ALA A 141 1.35 -10.05 20.37
C ALA A 141 1.15 -8.55 20.68
N MET A 142 0.60 -8.20 21.84
CA MET A 142 0.46 -6.82 22.28
C MET A 142 1.81 -6.14 22.56
N GLN A 143 2.85 -6.90 22.95
CA GLN A 143 4.21 -6.35 23.02
C GLN A 143 4.76 -6.02 21.63
N VAL A 144 4.46 -6.84 20.61
CA VAL A 144 4.83 -6.54 19.21
C VAL A 144 4.13 -5.27 18.73
N VAL A 145 2.85 -5.11 19.06
CA VAL A 145 2.10 -3.86 18.80
C VAL A 145 2.76 -2.66 19.49
N ALA A 146 3.18 -2.80 20.75
CA ALA A 146 3.88 -1.75 21.47
C ALA A 146 5.22 -1.36 20.82
N VAL A 147 5.99 -2.35 20.35
CA VAL A 147 7.20 -2.10 19.54
C VAL A 147 6.83 -1.35 18.26
N GLY A 148 5.76 -1.76 17.59
CA GLY A 148 5.19 -1.08 16.42
C GLY A 148 4.88 0.39 16.69
N PHE A 149 4.30 0.73 17.84
CA PHE A 149 4.06 2.12 18.23
C PHE A 149 5.35 2.91 18.45
N ILE A 150 6.39 2.29 19.06
CA ILE A 150 7.68 2.95 19.31
C ILE A 150 8.37 3.31 17.99
N ILE A 151 8.40 2.39 17.04
CA ILE A 151 9.00 2.63 15.71
C ILE A 151 8.04 3.31 14.73
N GLY A 152 6.77 3.45 15.13
CA GLY A 152 5.65 3.80 14.27
C GLY A 152 5.81 5.16 13.60
N VAL A 153 6.52 6.10 14.21
CA VAL A 153 6.80 7.41 13.57
C VAL A 153 7.50 7.23 12.23
N LEU A 154 8.42 6.27 12.09
CA LEU A 154 9.08 6.00 10.81
C LEU A 154 8.34 4.94 10.00
N GLN A 155 7.93 3.86 10.66
CA GLN A 155 7.31 2.72 10.01
C GLN A 155 5.96 3.09 9.39
N ASP A 156 5.05 3.71 10.15
CA ASP A 156 3.71 4.11 9.71
C ASP A 156 3.78 5.21 8.64
N SER A 157 4.78 6.08 8.72
CA SER A 157 5.05 7.10 7.70
C SER A 157 5.46 6.48 6.35
N CYS A 158 6.35 5.49 6.37
CA CYS A 158 6.74 4.76 5.15
C CYS A 158 5.59 3.93 4.59
N GLU A 159 4.80 3.30 5.46
CA GLU A 159 3.61 2.56 5.12
C GLU A 159 2.58 3.45 4.41
N THR A 160 2.22 4.56 5.04
CA THR A 160 1.22 5.49 4.51
C THR A 160 1.69 6.11 3.20
N ALA A 161 2.97 6.49 3.12
CA ALA A 161 3.56 7.02 1.88
C ALA A 161 3.44 6.03 0.72
N LEU A 162 3.69 4.74 0.97
CA LEU A 162 3.53 3.69 -0.04
C LEU A 162 2.07 3.52 -0.44
N ASN A 163 1.16 3.36 0.53
CA ASN A 163 -0.27 3.17 0.27
C ASN A 163 -0.82 4.32 -0.59
N SER A 164 -0.68 5.55 -0.09
CA SER A 164 -1.31 6.72 -0.70
C SER A 164 -0.71 7.09 -2.06
N SER A 165 0.61 6.96 -2.23
CA SER A 165 1.24 7.24 -3.53
C SER A 165 0.80 6.25 -4.61
N THR A 166 0.51 5.01 -4.23
CA THR A 166 0.06 3.98 -5.17
C THR A 166 -1.38 4.14 -5.62
N ASP A 167 -2.24 4.80 -4.83
CA ASP A 167 -3.62 5.13 -5.23
C ASP A 167 -3.62 5.95 -6.52
N VAL A 168 -2.80 7.00 -6.56
CA VAL A 168 -2.65 7.85 -7.75
C VAL A 168 -1.92 7.11 -8.87
N LEU A 169 -0.85 6.38 -8.53
CA LEU A 169 -0.04 5.67 -9.52
C LEU A 169 -0.87 4.66 -10.33
N PHE A 170 -1.67 3.84 -9.66
CA PHE A 170 -2.49 2.82 -10.33
C PHE A 170 -3.71 3.42 -11.01
N THR A 171 -4.31 4.47 -10.44
CA THR A 171 -5.37 5.24 -11.12
C THR A 171 -4.85 5.82 -12.42
N ALA A 172 -3.70 6.51 -12.39
CA ALA A 172 -3.08 7.09 -13.58
C ALA A 172 -2.70 6.02 -14.62
N ALA A 173 -2.15 4.88 -14.20
CA ALA A 173 -1.84 3.78 -15.10
C ALA A 173 -3.09 3.19 -15.77
N ALA A 174 -4.21 3.09 -15.04
CA ALA A 174 -5.47 2.61 -15.57
C ALA A 174 -6.08 3.59 -16.59
N CYS A 175 -6.17 4.89 -16.26
CA CYS A 175 -6.66 5.91 -17.18
C CYS A 175 -5.84 5.94 -18.47
N GLN A 176 -4.51 5.98 -18.36
CA GLN A 176 -3.61 6.05 -19.52
C GLN A 176 -3.74 4.81 -20.42
N ALA A 177 -3.92 3.62 -19.84
CA ALA A 177 -4.11 2.40 -20.61
C ALA A 177 -5.47 2.39 -21.35
N GLU A 178 -6.51 2.98 -20.75
CA GLU A 178 -7.82 3.12 -21.42
C GLU A 178 -7.78 4.17 -22.53
N ASP A 179 -7.10 5.30 -22.33
CA ASP A 179 -6.89 6.31 -23.38
C ASP A 179 -6.18 5.72 -24.60
N ASP A 180 -5.10 4.94 -24.38
CA ASP A 180 -4.38 4.24 -25.44
C ASP A 180 -5.28 3.23 -26.16
N ARG A 181 -6.17 2.54 -25.44
CA ARG A 181 -7.13 1.60 -26.02
C ARG A 181 -8.16 2.32 -26.90
N LEU A 182 -8.72 3.43 -26.42
CA LEU A 182 -9.69 4.24 -27.16
C LEU A 182 -9.08 4.82 -28.43
N ALA A 183 -7.87 5.39 -28.33
CA ALA A 183 -7.13 5.90 -29.48
C ALA A 183 -6.90 4.82 -30.55
N ASN A 184 -6.48 3.63 -30.13
CA ASN A 184 -6.27 2.50 -31.03
C ASN A 184 -7.57 1.98 -31.67
N SER A 185 -8.71 2.08 -30.98
CA SER A 185 -10.01 1.70 -31.53
C SER A 185 -10.51 2.69 -32.57
N ALA A 186 -10.30 3.99 -32.34
CA ALA A 186 -10.66 5.05 -33.28
C ALA A 186 -9.85 5.00 -34.58
N LEU A 187 -8.60 4.52 -34.54
CA LEU A 187 -7.76 4.31 -35.72
C LEU A 187 -8.13 3.07 -36.55
N ARG A 188 -8.93 2.15 -35.99
CA ARG A 188 -9.34 0.90 -36.66
C ARG A 188 -10.70 1.00 -37.35
N ASN A 189 -11.47 2.06 -37.07
CA ASN A 189 -12.77 2.35 -37.68
C ASN A 189 -12.63 3.45 -38.73
#